data_AF-A0A1T5KFG0-F1
#
_entry.id   AF-A0A1T5KFG0-F1
#
_cell.length_a   1.000
_cell.length_b   1.000
_cell.length_c   1.000
_cell.angle_alpha   90.00
_cell.angle_beta   90.00
_cell.angle_gamma   90.00
#
_symmetry.space_group_name_H-M   'P 1'
#
loop_
_entity.id
_entity.type
_entity.pdbx_description
1 polymer ?
#
loop_
_entity_poly.entity_id
_entity_poly.type
_entity_poly.pdbx_seq_one_letter_code
_entity_poly.pdbx_strand_id
1 'polypeptide(L)'
;MEINELKEWLRIDGNDEDATLTGLISSSEILIKQSTGVDPEDVEADTNAQDLYKLLQKIIIADLYENRLGASKINPIIVSLYAQLEAYKLKKE
;
A
#
# COMPACT_ATOMS: atom_id res chain seq x y z
N MET A 1 -6.79 4.19 1.35
CA MET A 1 -6.42 4.42 2.77
C MET A 1 -6.51 5.92 3.07
N GLU A 2 -6.91 6.33 4.28
CA GLU A 2 -6.97 7.75 4.65
C GLU A 2 -5.58 8.31 4.97
N ILE A 3 -5.34 9.59 4.67
CA ILE A 3 -4.02 10.21 4.88
C ILE A 3 -3.62 10.25 6.36
N ASN A 4 -4.57 10.45 7.28
CA ASN A 4 -4.31 10.47 8.72
C ASN A 4 -3.82 9.10 9.23
N GLU A 5 -4.37 8.01 8.67
CA GLU A 5 -3.95 6.64 8.98
C GLU A 5 -2.49 6.41 8.56
N LEU A 6 -2.09 6.95 7.41
CA LEU A 6 -0.71 6.87 6.93
C LEU A 6 0.25 7.74 7.76
N LYS A 7 -0.16 8.95 8.15
CA LYS A 7 0.66 9.83 9.00
C LYS A 7 0.96 9.18 10.35
N GLU A 8 -0.03 8.55 10.97
CA GLU A 8 0.16 7.80 12.21
C GLU A 8 1.18 6.67 12.03
N TRP A 9 1.09 5.93 10.92
CA TRP A 9 2.05 4.89 10.58
C TRP A 9 3.49 5.41 10.43
N LEU A 10 3.66 6.53 9.71
CA LEU A 10 4.96 7.15 9.44
C LEU A 10 5.48 8.04 10.57
N ARG A 11 4.68 8.24 11.65
CA ARG A 11 4.97 9.16 12.75
C ARG A 11 5.26 10.60 12.28
N ILE A 12 4.46 11.07 11.32
CA ILE A 12 4.55 12.44 10.79
C ILE A 12 3.53 13.31 11.52
N ASP A 13 4.03 14.34 12.19
CA ASP A 13 3.21 15.39 12.77
C ASP A 13 3.10 16.58 11.80
N GLY A 14 1.88 17.09 11.59
CA GLY A 14 1.63 18.24 10.71
C GLY A 14 1.16 17.87 9.30
N ASN A 15 1.16 18.86 8.40
CA ASN A 15 0.53 18.77 7.08
C ASN A 15 1.45 19.18 5.91
N ASP A 16 2.71 19.50 6.17
CA ASP A 16 3.64 20.00 5.14
C ASP A 16 3.91 18.98 4.03
N GLU A 17 3.82 17.68 4.33
CA GLU A 17 4.06 16.59 3.39
C GLU A 17 2.78 15.98 2.79
N ASP A 18 1.60 16.57 3.01
CA ASP A 18 0.31 15.97 2.63
C ASP A 18 0.18 15.71 1.14
N ALA A 19 0.69 16.63 0.32
CA ALA A 19 0.72 16.46 -1.12
C ALA A 19 1.58 15.26 -1.54
N THR A 20 2.74 15.07 -0.89
CA THR A 20 3.62 13.94 -1.15
C THR A 20 2.98 12.63 -0.69
N LEU A 21 2.43 12.60 0.53
CA LEU A 21 1.77 11.42 1.08
C LEU A 21 0.56 10.99 0.24
N THR A 22 -0.25 11.95 -0.23
CA THR A 22 -1.38 11.69 -1.13
C THR A 22 -0.91 11.05 -2.44
N GLY A 23 0.16 11.59 -3.05
CA GLY A 23 0.74 11.01 -4.26
C GLY A 23 1.30 9.59 -4.05
N LEU A 24 1.87 9.32 -2.87
CA LEU A 24 2.35 7.98 -2.51
C LEU A 24 1.20 6.98 -2.29
N ILE A 25 0.09 7.42 -1.69
CA ILE A 25 -1.13 6.60 -1.57
C ILE A 25 -1.59 6.18 -2.96
N SER A 26 -1.82 7.13 -3.88
CA SER A 26 -2.26 6.80 -5.24
C SER A 26 -1.26 5.92 -5.98
N SER A 27 0.04 6.16 -5.81
CA SER A 27 1.09 5.35 -6.44
C SER A 27 1.08 3.91 -5.92
N SER A 28 0.88 3.71 -4.61
CA SER A 28 0.76 2.38 -4.01
C SER A 28 -0.43 1.59 -4.54
N GLU A 29 -1.57 2.25 -4.77
CA GLU A 29 -2.77 1.60 -5.34
C GLU A 29 -2.50 1.10 -6.76
N ILE A 30 -1.85 1.93 -7.58
CA ILE A 30 -1.45 1.57 -8.94
C ILE A 30 -0.49 0.38 -8.92
N LEU A 31 0.52 0.39 -8.04
CA LEU A 31 1.50 -0.70 -7.93
C LEU A 31 0.84 -2.03 -7.52
N ILE A 32 -0.09 -1.99 -6.56
CA ILE A 32 -0.83 -3.18 -6.13
C ILE A 32 -1.71 -3.69 -7.27
N LYS A 33 -2.47 -2.81 -7.93
CA LYS A 33 -3.32 -3.19 -9.06
C LYS A 33 -2.51 -3.83 -10.19
N GLN A 34 -1.38 -3.23 -10.57
CA GLN A 34 -0.53 -3.76 -11.64
C GLN A 34 0.11 -5.10 -11.29
N SER A 35 0.40 -5.34 -10.01
CA SER A 35 1.05 -6.56 -9.55
C SER A 35 0.09 -7.70 -9.23
N THR A 36 -1.19 -7.40 -8.95
CA THR A 36 -2.14 -8.39 -8.39
C THR A 36 -3.51 -8.41 -9.07
N GLY A 37 -3.83 -7.39 -9.87
CA GLY A 37 -5.18 -7.19 -10.41
C GLY A 37 -6.22 -6.72 -9.38
N VAL A 38 -5.82 -6.47 -8.12
CA VAL A 38 -6.71 -6.01 -7.04
C VAL A 38 -6.77 -4.50 -6.99
N ASP A 39 -7.97 -3.96 -7.07
CA ASP A 39 -8.33 -2.57 -6.77
C ASP A 39 -8.90 -2.43 -5.34
N PRO A 40 -8.92 -1.21 -4.76
CA PRO A 40 -9.55 -0.98 -3.45
C PRO A 40 -11.01 -1.48 -3.37
N GLU A 41 -11.76 -1.35 -4.48
CA GLU A 41 -13.16 -1.77 -4.59
C GLU A 41 -13.33 -3.30 -4.49
N ASP A 42 -12.33 -4.09 -4.90
CA ASP A 42 -12.39 -5.56 -4.85
C ASP A 42 -12.34 -6.14 -3.43
N VAL A 43 -11.77 -5.36 -2.51
CA VAL A 43 -11.55 -5.74 -1.10
C VAL A 43 -12.50 -5.02 -0.16
N GLU A 44 -13.30 -4.06 -0.63
CA GLU A 44 -14.18 -3.24 0.22
C GLU A 44 -15.18 -4.07 1.04
N ALA A 45 -15.70 -5.17 0.47
CA ALA A 45 -16.66 -6.05 1.13
C ALA A 45 -16.02 -7.11 2.05
N ASP A 46 -14.69 -7.24 2.07
CA ASP A 46 -13.95 -8.21 2.88
C ASP A 46 -12.94 -7.49 3.76
N THR A 47 -13.28 -7.29 5.04
CA THR A 47 -12.44 -6.56 5.99
C THR A 47 -11.03 -7.15 6.12
N ASN A 48 -10.86 -8.47 6.04
CA ASN A 48 -9.53 -9.08 6.14
C ASN A 48 -8.68 -8.77 4.90
N ALA A 49 -9.29 -8.84 3.73
CA ALA A 49 -8.61 -8.49 2.48
C ALA A 49 -8.31 -6.99 2.41
N GLN A 50 -9.22 -6.15 2.92
CA GLN A 50 -9.02 -4.71 3.03
C GLN A 50 -7.85 -4.36 3.96
N ASP A 51 -7.74 -5.02 5.11
CA ASP A 51 -6.63 -4.82 6.05
C ASP A 51 -5.29 -5.25 5.45
N LEU A 52 -5.25 -6.37 4.73
CA LEU A 52 -4.07 -6.81 4.00
C LEU A 52 -3.66 -5.82 2.90
N TYR A 53 -4.64 -5.31 2.15
CA TYR A 53 -4.42 -4.28 1.13
C TYR A 53 -3.81 -3.02 1.74
N LYS A 54 -4.39 -2.51 2.83
CA LYS A 54 -3.88 -1.32 3.53
C LYS A 54 -2.50 -1.55 4.14
N LEU A 55 -2.23 -2.73 4.70
CA LEU A 55 -0.91 -3.07 5.21
C LEU A 55 0.14 -3.04 4.10
N LEU A 56 -0.17 -3.62 2.94
CA LEU A 56 0.71 -3.59 1.79
C LEU A 56 0.95 -2.15 1.30
N GLN A 57 -0.10 -1.32 1.22
CA GLN A 57 0.06 0.11 0.91
C GLN A 57 1.04 0.78 1.89
N LYS A 58 0.85 0.59 3.20
CA LYS A 58 1.73 1.18 4.23
C LYS A 58 3.19 0.75 4.07
N ILE A 59 3.45 -0.53 3.78
CA ILE A 59 4.81 -1.04 3.58
C ILE A 59 5.44 -0.45 2.32
N ILE A 60 4.71 -0.41 1.20
CA ILE A 60 5.20 0.19 -0.06
C ILE A 60 5.48 1.68 0.15
N ILE A 61 4.57 2.40 0.77
CA ILE A 61 4.70 3.83 0.99
C ILE A 61 5.87 4.13 1.93
N ALA A 62 6.02 3.38 3.03
CA ALA A 62 7.16 3.52 3.93
C ALA A 62 8.48 3.28 3.19
N ASP A 63 8.56 2.22 2.38
CA ASP A 63 9.74 1.93 1.56
C ASP A 63 10.06 3.08 0.59
N LEU A 64 9.06 3.59 -0.13
CA LEU A 64 9.24 4.72 -1.06
C LEU A 64 9.58 6.03 -0.34
N TYR A 65 9.03 6.26 0.84
CA TYR A 65 9.16 7.48 1.63
C TYR A 65 10.51 7.56 2.36
N GLU A 66 10.95 6.45 2.96
CA GLU A 66 12.23 6.35 3.69
C GLU A 66 13.41 6.27 2.71
N ASN A 67 13.23 5.61 1.56
CA ASN A 67 14.29 5.41 0.58
C ASN A 67 14.29 6.44 -0.56
N ARG A 68 13.67 7.62 -0.38
CA ARG A 68 13.65 8.72 -1.37
C ARG A 68 15.04 9.13 -1.89
N LEU A 69 16.12 8.80 -1.17
CA LEU A 69 17.50 9.20 -1.45
C LEU A 69 18.48 8.03 -1.70
N GLY A 70 18.04 6.77 -1.75
CA GLY A 70 18.97 5.63 -1.78
C GLY A 70 18.47 4.35 -2.45
N ALA A 71 19.43 3.51 -2.87
CA ALA A 71 19.16 2.17 -3.40
C ALA A 71 18.92 1.20 -2.23
N SER A 72 17.65 0.93 -1.91
CA SER A 72 17.28 -0.03 -0.86
C SER A 72 16.93 -1.40 -1.42
N LYS A 73 17.07 -2.42 -0.56
CA LYS A 73 16.67 -3.79 -0.85
C LYS A 73 15.16 -3.89 -0.76
N ILE A 74 14.54 -4.46 -1.79
CA ILE A 74 13.11 -4.76 -1.83
C ILE A 74 12.73 -5.55 -0.57
N ASN A 75 11.77 -5.04 0.20
CA ASN A 75 11.24 -5.74 1.36
C ASN A 75 10.54 -7.04 0.90
N PRO A 76 11.03 -8.23 1.28
CA PRO A 76 10.48 -9.50 0.79
C PRO A 76 9.02 -9.74 1.20
N ILE A 77 8.54 -9.05 2.24
CA ILE A 77 7.14 -9.11 2.66
C ILE A 77 6.22 -8.57 1.55
N ILE A 78 6.67 -7.59 0.76
CA ILE A 78 5.88 -7.02 -0.35
C ILE A 78 5.52 -8.12 -1.37
N VAL A 79 6.48 -8.97 -1.73
CA VAL A 79 6.26 -10.09 -2.68
C VAL A 79 5.25 -11.08 -2.12
N SER A 80 5.35 -11.42 -0.83
CA SER A 80 4.42 -12.33 -0.17
C SER A 80 3.00 -11.77 -0.10
N LEU A 81 2.85 -10.46 0.15
CA LEU A 81 1.55 -9.80 0.20
C LEU A 81 0.92 -9.65 -1.19
N TYR A 82 1.73 -9.35 -2.23
CA TYR A 82 1.25 -9.38 -3.61
C TYR A 82 0.68 -10.74 -3.98
N ALA A 83 1.43 -11.83 -3.72
CA ALA A 83 0.96 -13.18 -4.01
C ALA A 83 -0.35 -13.55 -3.29
N GLN A 84 -0.54 -13.08 -2.05
CA GLN A 84 -1.77 -13.31 -1.29
C GLN A 84 -2.96 -12.55 -1.89
N LEU A 85 -2.78 -11.29 -2.29
CA LEU A 85 -3.83 -10.49 -2.92
C LEU A 85 -4.19 -10.99 -4.32
N GLU A 86 -3.20 -11.37 -5.13
CA GLU A 86 -3.41 -12.01 -6.42
C GLU A 86 -4.23 -13.30 -6.27
N ALA A 87 -3.82 -14.19 -5.35
CA ALA A 87 -4.56 -15.41 -5.06
C ALA A 87 -5.98 -15.15 -4.53
N TYR A 88 -6.21 -14.03 -3.84
CA TYR A 88 -7.55 -13.60 -3.43
C TYR A 88 -8.40 -13.19 -4.64
N LYS A 89 -7.86 -12.40 -5.57
CA LYS A 89 -8.56 -11.98 -6.80
C LYS A 89 -8.99 -13.19 -7.63
N LEU A 90 -8.07 -14.11 -7.87
CA LEU A 90 -8.31 -15.33 -8.65
C LEU A 90 -9.38 -16.25 -8.06
N LYS A 91 -9.65 -16.19 -6.75
CA LYS A 91 -10.71 -16.98 -6.11
C LYS A 91 -12.10 -16.35 -6.26
N LYS A 92 -12.17 -15.08 -6.62
CA LYS A 92 -13.42 -14.33 -6.79
C LYS A 92 -13.91 -14.25 -8.24
N GLU A 93 -13.05 -14.60 -9.20
CA GLU A 93 -13.38 -14.80 -10.62
C GLU A 93 -13.97 -16.19 -10.88
#